data_AF-W6R9R4-F1
#
_entry.id   AF-W6R9R4-F1
#
_cell.length_a   1.000
_cell.length_b   1.000
_cell.length_c   1.000
_cell.angle_alpha   90.00
_cell.angle_beta   90.00
_cell.angle_gamma   90.00
#
_symmetry.space_group_name_H-M   'P 1'
#
loop_
_entity.id
_entity.type
_entity.pdbx_description
1 polymer ?
#
loop_
_entity_poly.entity_id
_entity_poly.type
_entity_poly.pdbx_seq_one_letter_code
_entity_poly.pdbx_strand_id
1 'polypeptide(L)'
;MAIAFRSISSTTYASRANTAVTAPAGIVNGDILIAIIFLGQSGGTAPTAPTAPSGFTQIGTGTSVTESGNSFSALFGVYWKRAASESGSYTFTHSTASSQAAIAVYSGALSSGSPVDVLSQNSGTLSPGTTATATGVTTTAANDLVIYAGHNWDATGTLSPPTGMTERVDSLVYIADVAQPSAGASGNKTQTLASNNPWAAFLVAIKEAAGGSSTPQSVTTSSTTSATCSKRAGKVSSATSASSVTLRKVASKIIAATVADTVVIRKAAGRIIAVASSSAVSSSKRAGKAFSATSSAIASIVAHAAVTFTKTVGVSCTAAASVTKSIAKRISATLSIGALVDAIARILAPSPIDLRRKSATAAAEGRTVSTPPETRSALTILEHRTVPAPEEHRAVSVQEPSRAITPSATRRRDNV
;
A
#
# COMPACT_ATOMS: atom_id res chain seq x y z
N MET A 1 -0.90 5.11 5.35
CA MET A 1 0.48 5.17 4.82
C MET A 1 1.01 3.77 4.90
N ALA A 2 1.62 3.21 3.84
CA ALA A 2 2.10 1.83 3.86
C ALA A 2 2.82 1.49 5.18
N ILE A 3 2.40 0.40 5.84
CA ILE A 3 2.85 0.09 7.20
C ILE A 3 4.34 -0.24 7.18
N ALA A 4 5.09 0.33 8.11
CA ALA A 4 6.53 0.14 8.22
C ALA A 4 6.95 -0.14 9.66
N PHE A 5 7.69 -1.23 9.84
CA PHE A 5 8.46 -1.50 11.07
C PHE A 5 9.39 -0.33 11.38
N ARG A 6 9.44 0.06 12.66
CA ARG A 6 10.28 1.17 13.14
C ARG A 6 11.40 0.68 14.06
N SER A 7 11.06 -0.11 15.07
CA SER A 7 11.99 -0.57 16.10
C SER A 7 11.41 -1.76 16.87
N ILE A 8 12.26 -2.45 17.63
CA ILE A 8 11.89 -3.54 18.52
C ILE A 8 12.70 -3.45 19.82
N SER A 9 12.19 -4.02 20.90
CA SER A 9 12.97 -4.32 22.11
C SER A 9 12.44 -5.59 22.76
N SER A 10 13.31 -6.35 23.41
CA SER A 10 12.99 -7.62 24.03
C SER A 10 13.79 -7.84 25.31
N THR A 11 13.28 -8.71 26.18
CA THR A 11 14.02 -9.23 27.32
C THR A 11 14.79 -10.50 26.93
N THR A 12 15.87 -10.83 27.64
CA THR A 12 16.40 -12.21 27.70
C THR A 12 15.44 -13.11 28.49
N TYR A 13 15.41 -14.41 28.19
CA TYR A 13 14.72 -15.41 29.02
C TYR A 13 15.25 -15.45 30.46
N ALA A 14 14.37 -15.41 31.47
CA ALA A 14 14.70 -15.70 32.87
C ALA A 14 13.45 -15.97 33.73
N SER A 15 13.61 -16.61 34.90
CA SER A 15 12.54 -16.69 35.91
C SER A 15 12.33 -15.34 36.60
N ARG A 16 11.08 -14.83 36.61
CA ARG A 16 10.72 -13.52 37.17
C ARG A 16 9.27 -13.49 37.69
N ALA A 17 8.96 -12.56 38.59
CA ALA A 17 7.60 -12.21 39.01
C ALA A 17 6.99 -11.03 38.21
N ASN A 18 7.68 -10.54 37.18
CA ASN A 18 7.16 -9.63 36.17
C ASN A 18 8.13 -9.58 34.97
N THR A 19 7.63 -9.17 33.81
CA THR A 19 8.44 -9.00 32.59
C THR A 19 8.35 -7.55 32.12
N ALA A 20 9.38 -6.77 32.45
CA ALA A 20 9.53 -5.38 32.02
C ALA A 20 10.33 -5.28 30.71
N VAL A 21 9.69 -4.89 29.62
CA VAL A 21 10.35 -4.58 28.34
C VAL A 21 10.56 -3.08 28.25
N THR A 22 11.80 -2.61 28.11
CA THR A 22 12.09 -1.19 27.84
C THR A 22 11.36 -0.73 26.59
N ALA A 23 10.75 0.47 26.60
CA ALA A 23 10.06 0.99 25.42
C ALA A 23 11.04 1.08 24.21
N PRO A 24 10.70 0.48 23.05
CA PRO A 24 11.54 0.55 21.86
C PRO A 24 11.87 1.99 21.43
N ALA A 25 13.09 2.20 20.95
CA ALA A 25 13.56 3.54 20.57
C ALA A 25 12.72 4.16 19.43
N GLY A 26 12.48 5.46 19.52
CA GLY A 26 11.90 6.26 18.43
C GLY A 26 10.39 6.12 18.18
N ILE A 27 9.62 5.54 19.11
CA ILE A 27 8.15 5.51 19.05
C ILE A 27 7.57 6.92 18.79
N VAL A 28 6.55 7.00 17.94
CA VAL A 28 5.80 8.24 17.65
C VAL A 28 4.31 8.00 17.91
N ASN A 29 3.63 8.98 18.51
CA ASN A 29 2.19 8.93 18.78
C ASN A 29 1.38 8.51 17.54
N GLY A 30 0.48 7.53 17.72
CA GLY A 30 -0.30 6.91 16.64
C GLY A 30 0.29 5.62 16.07
N ASP A 31 1.59 5.33 16.27
CA ASP A 31 2.19 4.02 15.99
C ASP A 31 1.44 2.88 16.71
N ILE A 32 1.58 1.66 16.20
CA ILE A 32 1.06 0.45 16.80
C ILE A 32 2.21 -0.38 17.38
N LEU A 33 2.14 -0.64 18.68
CA LEU A 33 3.02 -1.57 19.37
C LEU A 33 2.37 -2.94 19.35
N ILE A 34 3.07 -3.95 18.85
CA ILE A 34 2.70 -5.37 18.95
C ILE A 34 3.63 -6.02 19.97
N ALA A 35 3.07 -6.44 21.09
CA ALA A 35 3.78 -7.09 22.17
C ALA A 35 3.49 -8.59 22.18
N ILE A 36 4.51 -9.40 22.41
CA ILE A 36 4.38 -10.84 22.63
C ILE A 36 5.04 -11.21 23.95
N ILE A 37 4.46 -12.15 24.68
CA ILE A 37 5.01 -12.66 25.94
C ILE A 37 4.80 -14.18 26.04
N PHE A 38 5.90 -14.86 26.39
CA PHE A 38 5.92 -16.23 26.86
C PHE A 38 6.04 -16.24 28.39
N LEU A 39 5.21 -17.04 29.04
CA LEU A 39 5.36 -17.47 30.43
C LEU A 39 5.43 -18.99 30.48
N GLY A 40 6.32 -19.56 31.28
CA GLY A 40 6.48 -21.00 31.46
C GLY A 40 6.70 -21.39 32.93
N GLN A 41 6.20 -22.56 33.33
CA GLN A 41 6.25 -23.06 34.70
C GLN A 41 6.28 -24.60 34.74
N SER A 42 7.06 -25.16 35.68
CA SER A 42 7.13 -26.59 35.95
C SER A 42 5.90 -27.09 36.72
N GLY A 43 5.55 -28.37 36.55
CA GLY A 43 4.43 -29.02 37.24
C GLY A 43 3.12 -29.06 36.44
N GLY A 44 3.19 -29.02 35.11
CA GLY A 44 2.09 -29.42 34.22
C GLY A 44 0.87 -28.51 34.17
N THR A 45 0.92 -27.38 34.88
CA THR A 45 -0.13 -26.36 34.91
C THR A 45 0.41 -25.10 34.25
N ALA A 46 -0.27 -24.63 33.20
CA ALA A 46 0.15 -23.40 32.51
C ALA A 46 0.04 -22.18 33.44
N PRO A 47 0.96 -21.20 33.34
CA PRO A 47 0.87 -19.96 34.10
C PRO A 47 -0.46 -19.23 33.87
N THR A 48 -0.92 -18.50 34.90
CA THR A 48 -2.06 -17.58 34.74
C THR A 48 -1.72 -16.45 33.77
N ALA A 49 -2.74 -15.93 33.08
CA ALA A 49 -2.56 -14.84 32.12
C ALA A 49 -1.96 -13.60 32.80
N PRO A 50 -0.94 -12.95 32.19
CA PRO A 50 -0.34 -11.76 32.78
C PRO A 50 -1.30 -10.57 32.71
N THR A 51 -1.28 -9.75 33.75
CA THR A 51 -1.84 -8.40 33.67
C THR A 51 -0.96 -7.57 32.73
N ALA A 52 -1.50 -7.21 31.57
CA ALA A 52 -0.79 -6.42 30.57
C ALA A 52 -0.60 -4.95 31.01
N PRO A 53 0.48 -4.27 30.56
CA PRO A 53 0.72 -2.87 30.88
C PRO A 53 -0.37 -1.94 30.30
N SER A 54 -0.59 -0.80 30.95
CA SER A 54 -1.72 0.10 30.64
C SER A 54 -1.75 0.53 29.16
N GLY A 55 -2.94 0.38 28.55
CA GLY A 55 -3.21 0.66 27.14
C GLY A 55 -2.96 -0.51 26.18
N PHE A 56 -2.47 -1.67 26.65
CA PHE A 56 -2.44 -2.89 25.84
C PHE A 56 -3.78 -3.63 25.87
N THR A 57 -4.18 -4.18 24.72
CA THR A 57 -5.35 -5.02 24.51
C THR A 57 -4.90 -6.35 23.92
N GLN A 58 -5.42 -7.48 24.41
CA GLN A 58 -5.03 -8.80 23.94
C GLN A 58 -5.56 -9.08 22.52
N ILE A 59 -4.77 -9.77 21.69
CA ILE A 59 -5.12 -10.17 20.33
C ILE A 59 -5.61 -11.62 20.37
N GLY A 60 -6.93 -11.79 20.45
CA GLY A 60 -7.55 -13.11 20.66
C GLY A 60 -7.31 -13.65 22.06
N THR A 61 -7.32 -14.97 22.21
CA THR A 61 -7.05 -15.69 23.47
C THR A 61 -5.55 -15.90 23.72
N GLY A 62 -5.17 -16.19 24.96
CA GLY A 62 -3.83 -16.71 25.26
C GLY A 62 -3.78 -18.20 24.94
N THR A 63 -2.70 -18.67 24.32
CA THR A 63 -2.56 -20.08 23.91
C THR A 63 -1.67 -20.82 24.89
N SER A 64 -2.22 -21.82 25.57
CA SER A 64 -1.45 -22.69 26.48
C SER A 64 -0.98 -23.95 25.77
N VAL A 65 0.23 -24.39 26.11
CA VAL A 65 0.83 -25.65 25.67
C VAL A 65 1.51 -26.33 26.86
N THR A 66 1.55 -27.67 26.84
CA THR A 66 2.15 -28.52 27.87
C THR A 66 2.97 -29.62 27.21
N GLU A 67 4.12 -29.92 27.81
CA GLU A 67 5.03 -30.99 27.41
C GLU A 67 4.43 -32.39 27.67
N SER A 68 4.79 -33.39 26.86
CA SER A 68 4.43 -34.79 27.16
C SER A 68 4.97 -35.23 28.51
N GLY A 69 4.10 -35.75 29.37
CA GLY A 69 4.45 -36.11 30.75
C GLY A 69 4.15 -35.02 31.78
N ASN A 70 3.65 -33.85 31.36
CA ASN A 70 3.22 -32.76 32.24
C ASN A 70 4.34 -32.23 33.16
N SER A 71 5.60 -32.35 32.74
CA SER A 71 6.77 -31.80 33.43
C SER A 71 6.76 -30.26 33.44
N PHE A 72 6.41 -29.64 32.32
CA PHE A 72 6.45 -28.19 32.15
C PHE A 72 5.35 -27.69 31.18
N SER A 73 4.83 -26.50 31.46
CA SER A 73 3.72 -25.87 30.72
C SER A 73 3.99 -24.39 30.48
N ALA A 74 3.39 -23.82 29.43
CA ALA A 74 3.51 -22.41 29.09
C ALA A 74 2.19 -21.81 28.60
N LEU A 75 2.18 -20.48 28.62
CA LEU A 75 1.18 -19.61 28.05
C LEU A 75 1.88 -18.59 27.13
N PHE A 76 1.42 -18.48 25.90
CA PHE A 76 1.83 -17.44 24.97
C PHE A 76 0.69 -16.45 24.71
N GLY A 77 0.99 -15.16 24.77
CA GLY A 77 0.02 -14.09 24.56
C GLY A 77 0.55 -13.00 23.64
N VAL A 78 -0.29 -12.58 22.70
CA VAL A 78 -0.04 -11.44 21.80
C VAL A 78 -0.98 -10.30 22.17
N TYR A 79 -0.47 -9.07 22.20
CA TYR A 79 -1.18 -7.87 22.61
C TYR A 79 -0.85 -6.71 21.66
N TRP A 80 -1.75 -5.74 21.51
CA TRP A 80 -1.49 -4.50 20.79
C TRP A 80 -1.75 -3.27 21.66
N LYS A 81 -1.03 -2.18 21.40
CA LYS A 81 -1.26 -0.84 21.96
C LYS A 81 -1.10 0.21 20.86
N ARG A 82 -1.78 1.35 21.01
CA ARG A 82 -1.50 2.57 20.23
C ARG A 82 -0.59 3.51 21.01
N ALA A 83 0.39 4.09 20.32
CA ALA A 83 1.31 5.05 20.89
C ALA A 83 0.64 6.38 21.23
N ALA A 84 1.00 6.93 22.39
CA ALA A 84 0.40 8.08 23.04
C ALA A 84 1.36 8.66 24.10
N SER A 85 2.50 9.22 23.66
CA SER A 85 3.52 9.89 24.47
C SER A 85 4.21 8.99 25.51
N GLU A 86 4.59 7.78 25.12
CA GLU A 86 5.13 6.80 26.09
C GLU A 86 6.60 7.03 26.46
N SER A 87 6.93 6.66 27.70
CA SER A 87 8.29 6.61 28.23
C SER A 87 8.40 5.52 29.30
N GLY A 88 9.63 5.11 29.64
CA GLY A 88 9.88 4.03 30.61
C GLY A 88 9.76 2.62 30.03
N SER A 89 9.32 1.67 30.86
CA SER A 89 9.22 0.24 30.50
C SER A 89 7.79 -0.28 30.57
N TYR A 90 7.47 -1.21 29.68
CA TYR A 90 6.20 -1.93 29.63
C TYR A 90 6.30 -3.20 30.47
N THR A 91 5.74 -3.16 31.67
CA THR A 91 5.74 -4.29 32.62
C THR A 91 4.47 -5.12 32.49
N PHE A 92 4.64 -6.39 32.12
CA PHE A 92 3.63 -7.44 32.30
C PHE A 92 3.78 -8.04 33.70
N THR A 93 2.70 -8.05 34.49
CA THR A 93 2.72 -8.59 35.86
C THR A 93 2.10 -9.98 35.90
N HIS A 94 2.77 -10.94 36.56
CA HIS A 94 2.37 -12.35 36.62
C HIS A 94 2.90 -13.01 37.90
N SER A 95 2.47 -14.24 38.20
CA SER A 95 3.15 -15.08 39.20
C SER A 95 4.58 -15.40 38.76
N THR A 96 5.44 -15.83 39.69
CA THR A 96 6.82 -16.23 39.37
C THR A 96 6.84 -17.32 38.30
N ALA A 97 7.39 -16.99 37.13
CA ALA A 97 7.43 -17.86 35.95
C ALA A 97 8.70 -17.60 35.13
N SER A 98 9.17 -18.61 34.41
CA SER A 98 10.14 -18.45 33.33
C SER A 98 9.53 -17.58 32.24
N SER A 99 10.22 -16.53 31.83
CA SER A 99 9.58 -15.41 31.12
C SER A 99 10.46 -14.81 30.03
N GLN A 100 9.84 -14.49 28.89
CA GLN A 100 10.44 -13.64 27.86
C GLN A 100 9.37 -12.88 27.08
N ALA A 101 9.61 -11.60 26.79
CA ALA A 101 8.73 -10.77 25.97
C ALA A 101 9.51 -9.94 24.94
N ALA A 102 8.81 -9.54 23.88
CA ALA A 102 9.29 -8.62 22.86
C ALA A 102 8.17 -7.65 22.43
N ILE A 103 8.53 -6.42 22.06
CA ILE A 103 7.60 -5.38 21.60
C ILE A 103 8.13 -4.76 20.31
N ALA A 104 7.43 -4.98 19.21
CA ALA A 104 7.72 -4.42 17.89
C ALA A 104 6.84 -3.17 17.62
N VAL A 105 7.40 -2.16 16.97
CA VAL A 105 6.73 -0.87 16.68
C VAL A 105 6.47 -0.75 15.18
N TYR A 106 5.23 -0.45 14.82
CA TYR A 106 4.78 -0.31 13.45
C TYR A 106 4.10 1.05 13.20
N SER A 107 4.62 1.78 12.23
CA SER A 107 4.09 3.07 11.80
C SER A 107 3.12 2.91 10.62
N GLY A 108 2.20 3.86 10.43
CA GLY A 108 1.33 3.95 9.23
C GLY A 108 0.05 3.11 9.25
N ALA A 109 -0.15 2.28 10.28
CA ALA A 109 -1.39 1.53 10.50
C ALA A 109 -2.60 2.44 10.82
N LEU A 110 -3.81 1.88 10.77
CA LEU A 110 -5.09 2.56 10.98
C LEU A 110 -5.07 3.48 12.22
N SER A 111 -5.48 4.74 12.06
CA SER A 111 -5.26 5.82 13.03
C SER A 111 -6.18 5.82 14.25
N SER A 112 -7.34 5.16 14.19
CA SER A 112 -8.30 5.07 15.29
C SER A 112 -8.90 3.66 15.39
N GLY A 113 -9.55 3.35 16.52
CA GLY A 113 -10.05 2.01 16.81
C GLY A 113 -8.96 0.94 16.90
N SER A 114 -9.35 -0.32 16.77
CA SER A 114 -8.44 -1.46 16.68
C SER A 114 -7.72 -1.47 15.32
N PRO A 115 -6.38 -1.59 15.28
CA PRO A 115 -5.65 -1.77 14.03
C PRO A 115 -5.77 -3.20 13.49
N VAL A 116 -6.18 -4.18 14.30
CA VAL A 116 -6.27 -5.59 13.89
C VAL A 116 -7.32 -5.75 12.80
N ASP A 117 -6.97 -6.46 11.73
CA ASP A 117 -7.89 -6.84 10.68
C ASP A 117 -8.54 -8.19 10.96
N VAL A 118 -7.70 -9.22 10.94
CA VAL A 118 -8.04 -10.63 11.15
C VAL A 118 -6.88 -11.29 11.88
N LEU A 119 -7.17 -12.38 12.60
CA LEU A 119 -6.16 -13.15 13.31
C LEU A 119 -6.43 -14.66 13.18
N SER A 120 -5.38 -15.45 13.32
CA SER A 120 -5.45 -16.88 13.61
C SER A 120 -4.54 -17.23 14.79
N GLN A 121 -4.80 -18.37 15.42
CA GLN A 121 -3.97 -18.98 16.45
C GLN A 121 -3.85 -20.48 16.13
N ASN A 122 -2.69 -21.07 16.43
CA ASN A 122 -2.45 -22.51 16.31
C ASN A 122 -1.35 -22.94 17.29
N SER A 123 -1.30 -24.22 17.63
CA SER A 123 -0.30 -24.78 18.56
C SER A 123 -0.07 -26.26 18.35
N GLY A 124 1.15 -26.73 18.63
CA GLY A 124 1.49 -28.14 18.70
C GLY A 124 2.03 -28.50 20.09
N THR A 125 1.58 -29.63 20.64
CA THR A 125 2.09 -30.17 21.93
C THR A 125 3.32 -31.05 21.73
N LEU A 126 3.29 -31.96 20.76
CA LEU A 126 4.47 -32.48 20.04
C LEU A 126 4.08 -32.78 18.60
N SER A 127 5.05 -32.67 17.69
CA SER A 127 4.90 -33.05 16.28
C SER A 127 6.21 -33.68 15.80
N PRO A 128 6.20 -34.68 14.90
CA PRO A 128 7.43 -35.23 14.32
C PRO A 128 8.15 -34.25 13.36
N GLY A 129 7.65 -33.03 13.19
CA GLY A 129 8.26 -31.98 12.37
C GLY A 129 8.81 -30.82 13.20
N THR A 130 10.00 -30.35 12.84
CA THR A 130 10.67 -29.15 13.35
C THR A 130 10.04 -27.87 12.79
N THR A 131 8.72 -27.69 12.94
CA THR A 131 8.00 -26.52 12.39
C THR A 131 6.88 -26.01 13.28
N ALA A 132 6.75 -24.67 13.36
CA ALA A 132 5.61 -23.99 13.95
C ALA A 132 4.81 -23.31 12.82
N THR A 133 3.51 -23.61 12.73
CA THR A 133 2.65 -23.12 11.63
C THR A 133 1.47 -22.32 12.15
N ALA A 134 1.45 -21.02 11.87
CA ALA A 134 0.27 -20.20 12.04
C ALA A 134 -0.65 -20.35 10.82
N THR A 135 -1.93 -20.63 11.06
CA THR A 135 -2.95 -20.84 10.02
C THR A 135 -3.17 -19.57 9.20
N GLY A 136 -3.37 -19.70 7.89
CA GLY A 136 -3.61 -18.56 7.01
C GLY A 136 -4.86 -17.77 7.38
N VAL A 137 -4.80 -16.45 7.19
CA VAL A 137 -5.92 -15.52 7.39
C VAL A 137 -6.34 -14.90 6.06
N THR A 138 -7.59 -14.48 5.94
CA THR A 138 -8.10 -13.76 4.76
C THR A 138 -8.28 -12.29 5.12
N THR A 139 -7.36 -11.42 4.68
CA THR A 139 -7.43 -10.00 5.03
C THR A 139 -8.59 -9.31 4.29
N THR A 140 -9.27 -8.40 4.97
CA THR A 140 -10.39 -7.62 4.43
C THR A 140 -9.90 -6.39 3.64
N ALA A 141 -8.69 -5.91 3.95
CA ALA A 141 -8.07 -4.76 3.30
C ALA A 141 -6.75 -5.13 2.58
N ALA A 142 -6.27 -4.17 1.78
CA ALA A 142 -5.06 -4.27 0.98
C ALA A 142 -3.98 -3.33 1.54
N ASN A 143 -2.71 -3.74 1.42
CA ASN A 143 -1.54 -3.17 2.12
C ASN A 143 -1.53 -3.43 3.65
N ASP A 144 -2.34 -4.37 4.13
CA ASP A 144 -2.29 -4.80 5.53
C ASP A 144 -0.94 -5.47 5.82
N LEU A 145 -0.41 -5.29 7.04
CA LEU A 145 0.81 -5.98 7.47
C LEU A 145 0.41 -7.28 8.16
N VAL A 146 0.84 -8.41 7.61
CA VAL A 146 0.66 -9.73 8.19
C VAL A 146 1.89 -10.06 9.04
N ILE A 147 1.68 -10.18 10.34
CA ILE A 147 2.70 -10.43 11.36
C ILE A 147 2.54 -11.87 11.85
N TYR A 148 3.60 -12.66 11.73
CA TYR A 148 3.74 -13.95 12.39
C TYR A 148 4.38 -13.70 13.76
N ALA A 149 3.72 -14.17 14.81
CA ALA A 149 4.17 -14.07 16.19
C ALA A 149 4.12 -15.47 16.81
N GLY A 150 5.23 -15.98 17.33
CA GLY A 150 5.28 -17.35 17.85
C GLY A 150 6.28 -17.56 18.97
N HIS A 151 6.27 -18.77 19.52
CA HIS A 151 7.31 -19.26 20.43
C HIS A 151 7.57 -20.75 20.21
N ASN A 152 8.77 -21.21 20.57
CA ASN A 152 9.10 -22.63 20.72
C ASN A 152 10.06 -22.79 21.90
N TRP A 153 9.99 -23.94 22.58
CA TRP A 153 10.66 -24.13 23.87
C TRP A 153 12.19 -24.11 23.85
N ASP A 154 12.81 -24.57 22.75
CA ASP A 154 14.27 -24.51 22.54
C ASP A 154 14.59 -23.77 21.23
N ALA A 155 13.98 -22.59 21.06
CA ALA A 155 14.29 -21.68 19.95
C ALA A 155 15.62 -20.93 20.19
N THR A 156 16.72 -21.68 20.05
CA THR A 156 18.10 -21.17 20.03
C THR A 156 18.90 -21.83 18.91
N GLY A 157 19.63 -21.03 18.14
CA GLY A 157 20.21 -21.47 16.85
C GLY A 157 19.31 -21.05 15.68
N THR A 158 19.81 -21.20 14.45
CA THR A 158 19.22 -20.57 13.25
C THR A 158 17.80 -21.03 12.95
N LEU A 159 16.80 -20.29 13.44
CA LEU A 159 15.43 -20.41 12.97
C LEU A 159 15.35 -19.82 11.55
N SER A 160 14.46 -20.35 10.71
CA SER A 160 14.21 -19.75 9.40
C SER A 160 12.88 -18.99 9.40
N PRO A 161 12.84 -17.69 9.04
CA PRO A 161 11.59 -16.96 8.91
C PRO A 161 10.63 -17.65 7.94
N PRO A 162 9.31 -17.61 8.18
CA PRO A 162 8.34 -18.11 7.21
C PRO A 162 8.53 -17.47 5.85
N THR A 163 8.47 -18.27 4.78
CA THR A 163 8.88 -17.87 3.43
C THR A 163 8.27 -16.54 2.97
N GLY A 164 9.14 -15.57 2.69
CA GLY A 164 8.77 -14.23 2.22
C GLY A 164 8.50 -13.21 3.34
N MET A 165 8.63 -13.56 4.61
CA MET A 165 8.52 -12.65 5.75
C MET A 165 9.90 -12.10 6.16
N THR A 166 9.93 -10.89 6.71
CA THR A 166 11.13 -10.26 7.27
C THR A 166 11.12 -10.44 8.79
N GLU A 167 12.15 -11.09 9.31
CA GLU A 167 12.37 -11.29 10.74
C GLU A 167 12.63 -9.98 11.50
N ARG A 168 12.18 -9.93 12.75
CA ARG A 168 12.34 -8.79 13.69
C ARG A 168 12.97 -9.18 15.01
N VAL A 169 12.69 -10.38 15.53
CA VAL A 169 13.39 -10.99 16.66
C VAL A 169 13.46 -12.49 16.48
N ASP A 170 14.66 -13.05 16.70
CA ASP A 170 14.95 -14.48 16.76
C ASP A 170 15.36 -14.86 18.19
N SER A 171 14.55 -15.68 18.85
CA SER A 171 14.71 -16.13 20.24
C SER A 171 13.57 -17.11 20.60
N LEU A 172 13.46 -17.49 21.89
CA LEU A 172 12.31 -18.24 22.44
C LEU A 172 10.97 -17.68 21.97
N VAL A 173 10.88 -16.33 21.90
CA VAL A 173 9.77 -15.56 21.33
C VAL A 173 10.21 -14.92 20.01
N TYR A 174 9.36 -15.04 18.99
CA TYR A 174 9.70 -14.79 17.60
C TYR A 174 8.70 -13.85 16.91
N ILE A 175 9.19 -12.91 16.09
CA ILE A 175 8.35 -12.03 15.23
C ILE A 175 8.96 -11.95 13.83
N ALA A 176 8.12 -12.14 12.81
CA ALA A 176 8.41 -11.77 11.43
C ALA A 176 7.17 -11.13 10.77
N ASP A 177 7.36 -10.25 9.77
CA ASP A 177 6.25 -9.58 9.09
C ASP A 177 6.39 -9.50 7.55
N VAL A 178 5.25 -9.38 6.86
CA VAL A 178 5.17 -9.17 5.41
C VAL A 178 3.96 -8.30 5.07
N ALA A 179 4.11 -7.43 4.07
CA ALA A 179 2.98 -6.67 3.53
C ALA A 179 2.12 -7.56 2.62
N GLN A 180 0.80 -7.57 2.85
CA GLN A 180 -0.22 -8.25 2.06
C GLN A 180 -0.82 -7.23 1.05
N PRO A 181 -0.37 -7.20 -0.22
CA PRO A 181 -0.63 -6.07 -1.14
C PRO A 181 -2.06 -6.00 -1.69
N SER A 182 -2.88 -7.01 -1.42
CA SER A 182 -4.27 -7.17 -1.84
C SER A 182 -5.05 -7.86 -0.73
N ALA A 183 -6.32 -7.47 -0.51
CA ALA A 183 -7.24 -8.23 0.32
C ALA A 183 -7.35 -9.68 -0.18
N GLY A 184 -7.39 -10.65 0.74
CA GLY A 184 -7.43 -12.07 0.44
C GLY A 184 -6.54 -12.93 1.34
N ALA A 185 -6.45 -14.22 1.02
CA ALA A 185 -5.71 -15.20 1.80
C ALA A 185 -4.19 -14.91 1.87
N SER A 186 -3.62 -14.98 3.07
CA SER A 186 -2.17 -14.87 3.32
C SER A 186 -1.39 -16.15 3.01
N GLY A 187 -2.10 -17.28 2.91
CA GLY A 187 -1.54 -18.63 3.12
C GLY A 187 -1.09 -18.87 4.57
N ASN A 188 -0.90 -20.14 4.94
CA ASN A 188 -0.26 -20.50 6.20
C ASN A 188 1.16 -19.92 6.25
N LYS A 189 1.64 -19.55 7.44
CA LYS A 189 3.02 -19.13 7.68
C LYS A 189 3.68 -20.14 8.60
N THR A 190 4.70 -20.81 8.08
CA THR A 190 5.44 -21.89 8.75
C THR A 190 6.87 -21.48 8.99
N GLN A 191 7.27 -21.42 10.25
CA GLN A 191 8.65 -21.23 10.69
C GLN A 191 9.33 -22.59 10.84
N THR A 192 10.61 -22.70 10.49
CA THR A 192 11.43 -23.89 10.83
C THR A 192 12.07 -23.68 12.19
N LEU A 193 11.96 -24.69 13.05
CA LEU A 193 12.42 -24.70 14.44
C LEU A 193 13.74 -25.46 14.58
N ALA A 194 14.49 -25.16 15.64
CA ALA A 194 15.66 -25.97 16.04
C ALA A 194 15.28 -27.29 16.74
N SER A 195 14.04 -27.40 17.24
CA SER A 195 13.53 -28.54 18.00
C SER A 195 12.14 -28.99 17.55
N ASN A 196 11.68 -30.14 18.03
CA ASN A 196 10.30 -30.63 17.92
C ASN A 196 9.45 -30.37 19.17
N ASN A 197 9.95 -29.54 20.10
CA ASN A 197 9.28 -29.16 21.34
C ASN A 197 7.96 -28.41 21.07
N PRO A 198 7.05 -28.30 22.07
CA PRO A 198 5.80 -27.62 21.86
C PRO A 198 5.97 -26.14 21.45
N TRP A 199 4.94 -25.61 20.80
CA TRP A 199 4.92 -24.26 20.24
C TRP A 199 3.49 -23.73 20.12
N ALA A 200 3.34 -22.40 20.16
CA ALA A 200 2.15 -21.69 19.72
C ALA A 200 2.53 -20.58 18.74
N ALA A 201 1.69 -20.37 17.73
CA ALA A 201 1.92 -19.43 16.65
C ALA A 201 0.63 -18.70 16.27
N PHE A 202 0.73 -17.39 16.14
CA PHE A 202 -0.34 -16.45 15.80
C PHE A 202 -0.03 -15.85 14.43
N LEU A 203 -1.05 -15.65 13.61
CA LEU A 203 -0.96 -14.82 12.42
C LEU A 203 -1.91 -13.63 12.59
N VAL A 204 -1.36 -12.43 12.65
CA VAL A 204 -2.13 -11.19 12.91
C VAL A 204 -1.97 -10.25 11.74
N ALA A 205 -3.06 -9.90 11.07
CA ALA A 205 -3.09 -8.82 10.09
C ALA A 205 -3.42 -7.49 10.80
N ILE A 206 -2.72 -6.40 10.46
CA ILE A 206 -3.07 -5.04 10.88
C ILE A 206 -3.31 -4.12 9.68
N LYS A 207 -4.37 -3.32 9.76
CA LYS A 207 -4.91 -2.45 8.70
C LYS A 207 -4.02 -1.24 8.39
N GLU A 208 -3.82 -0.90 7.12
CA GLU A 208 -3.18 0.37 6.71
C GLU A 208 -4.06 1.58 7.09
N ALA A 209 -3.46 2.74 7.40
CA ALA A 209 -4.22 3.99 7.47
C ALA A 209 -4.78 4.37 6.09
N ALA A 210 -6.11 4.26 5.95
CA ALA A 210 -6.85 4.51 4.73
C ALA A 210 -6.49 5.87 4.09
N GLY A 211 -5.99 5.81 2.85
CA GLY A 211 -5.56 6.97 2.06
C GLY A 211 -4.08 6.97 1.63
N GLY A 212 -3.28 5.98 2.05
CA GLY A 212 -1.82 6.03 1.95
C GLY A 212 -1.12 4.98 1.06
N SER A 213 -1.79 4.44 0.04
CA SER A 213 -1.22 3.48 -0.95
C SER A 213 -0.11 4.11 -1.82
N SER A 214 1.05 4.36 -1.21
CA SER A 214 2.29 4.80 -1.84
C SER A 214 2.93 3.68 -2.69
N THR A 215 2.62 2.42 -2.38
CA THR A 215 2.87 1.26 -3.24
C THR A 215 2.20 1.49 -4.61
N PRO A 216 2.96 1.52 -5.72
CA PRO A 216 2.40 1.86 -7.02
C PRO A 216 1.72 0.63 -7.64
N GLN A 217 0.57 0.23 -7.08
CA GLN A 217 -0.27 -0.93 -7.46
C GLN A 217 -0.21 -1.25 -8.96
N SER A 218 0.54 -2.30 -9.30
CA SER A 218 0.61 -2.86 -10.64
C SER A 218 -0.69 -3.59 -10.98
N VAL A 219 -1.43 -3.05 -11.94
CA VAL A 219 -2.44 -3.87 -12.65
C VAL A 219 -1.70 -4.70 -13.71
N THR A 220 -2.00 -6.00 -13.69
CA THR A 220 -1.63 -7.00 -14.68
C THR A 220 -2.93 -7.70 -15.09
N THR A 221 -3.21 -7.78 -16.40
CA THR A 221 -4.40 -8.43 -16.94
C THR A 221 -4.04 -9.27 -18.16
N SER A 222 -4.39 -10.55 -18.12
CA SER A 222 -4.19 -11.51 -19.21
C SER A 222 -5.55 -12.04 -19.68
N SER A 223 -5.78 -12.13 -20.99
CA SER A 223 -7.05 -12.62 -21.55
C SER A 223 -6.85 -13.17 -22.96
N THR A 224 -7.49 -14.28 -23.30
CA THR A 224 -7.37 -14.92 -24.63
C THR A 224 -8.09 -14.16 -25.75
N THR A 225 -9.03 -13.26 -25.45
CA THR A 225 -9.83 -12.54 -26.47
C THR A 225 -9.71 -11.02 -26.36
N SER A 226 -9.93 -10.45 -25.17
CA SER A 226 -9.76 -9.01 -24.94
C SER A 226 -9.36 -8.67 -23.51
N ALA A 227 -8.41 -7.74 -23.36
CA ALA A 227 -8.06 -7.17 -22.06
C ALA A 227 -8.26 -5.65 -22.08
N THR A 228 -9.25 -5.17 -21.33
CA THR A 228 -9.41 -3.74 -21.05
C THR A 228 -8.89 -3.44 -19.66
N CYS A 229 -7.94 -2.52 -19.52
CA CYS A 229 -7.57 -2.00 -18.21
C CYS A 229 -7.63 -0.47 -18.18
N SER A 230 -8.22 0.07 -17.11
CA SER A 230 -8.37 1.50 -16.89
C SER A 230 -7.98 1.85 -15.47
N LYS A 231 -7.26 2.98 -15.27
CA LYS A 231 -6.88 3.43 -13.93
C LYS A 231 -6.69 4.95 -13.88
N ARG A 232 -7.18 5.58 -12.80
CA ARG A 232 -7.07 7.03 -12.55
C ARG A 232 -5.64 7.44 -12.18
N ALA A 233 -4.96 6.64 -11.35
CA ALA A 233 -3.61 6.89 -10.84
C ALA A 233 -2.76 5.58 -10.78
N GLY A 234 -1.51 5.66 -10.32
CA GLY A 234 -0.61 4.50 -10.13
C GLY A 234 0.16 4.03 -11.37
N LYS A 235 0.78 2.83 -11.31
CA LYS A 235 1.41 2.15 -12.46
C LYS A 235 0.40 1.25 -13.18
N VAL A 236 0.69 0.92 -14.44
CA VAL A 236 0.17 -0.26 -15.15
C VAL A 236 1.42 -0.94 -15.68
N SER A 237 1.62 -2.20 -15.31
CA SER A 237 2.88 -2.91 -15.58
C SER A 237 2.82 -3.57 -16.95
N SER A 238 1.80 -4.39 -17.16
CA SER A 238 1.53 -5.11 -18.41
C SER A 238 0.03 -5.33 -18.59
N ALA A 239 -0.37 -5.48 -19.84
CA ALA A 239 -1.62 -6.11 -20.22
C ALA A 239 -1.34 -6.91 -21.50
N THR A 240 -1.81 -8.15 -21.53
CA THR A 240 -1.50 -9.13 -22.57
C THR A 240 -2.80 -9.75 -23.06
N SER A 241 -2.98 -9.79 -24.38
CA SER A 241 -4.08 -10.53 -25.00
C SER A 241 -3.65 -11.04 -26.37
N ALA A 242 -4.30 -12.10 -26.86
CA ALA A 242 -4.08 -12.55 -28.23
C ALA A 242 -4.64 -11.50 -29.20
N SER A 243 -5.93 -11.17 -29.12
CA SER A 243 -6.59 -10.33 -30.13
C SER A 243 -6.56 -8.82 -29.80
N SER A 244 -6.94 -8.39 -28.59
CA SER A 244 -7.13 -6.95 -28.34
C SER A 244 -6.78 -6.46 -26.93
N VAL A 245 -6.09 -5.31 -26.86
CA VAL A 245 -5.83 -4.61 -25.59
C VAL A 245 -6.20 -3.13 -25.68
N THR A 246 -7.06 -2.70 -24.76
CA THR A 246 -7.46 -1.28 -24.59
C THR A 246 -6.89 -0.72 -23.29
N LEU A 247 -6.00 0.27 -23.41
CA LEU A 247 -5.39 0.98 -22.28
C LEU A 247 -5.92 2.42 -22.18
N ARG A 248 -6.69 2.71 -21.12
CA ARG A 248 -7.21 4.06 -20.84
C ARG A 248 -6.64 4.62 -19.54
N LYS A 249 -5.79 5.66 -19.63
CA LYS A 249 -5.07 6.18 -18.45
C LYS A 249 -4.90 7.71 -18.47
N VAL A 250 -5.19 8.35 -17.33
CA VAL A 250 -5.16 9.82 -17.21
C VAL A 250 -3.72 10.32 -16.96
N ALA A 251 -3.04 9.80 -15.93
CA ALA A 251 -1.68 10.22 -15.57
C ALA A 251 -0.72 9.04 -15.33
N SER A 252 0.58 9.33 -15.23
CA SER A 252 1.67 8.39 -14.86
C SER A 252 2.06 7.30 -15.89
N LYS A 253 3.18 6.60 -15.64
CA LYS A 253 3.85 5.68 -16.59
C LYS A 253 2.93 4.52 -17.05
N ILE A 254 3.13 4.10 -18.30
CA ILE A 254 2.79 2.77 -18.83
C ILE A 254 4.12 2.15 -19.23
N ILE A 255 4.36 0.88 -18.88
CA ILE A 255 5.67 0.23 -19.06
C ILE A 255 5.69 -0.58 -20.35
N ALA A 256 4.88 -1.63 -20.47
CA ALA A 256 4.77 -2.43 -21.69
C ALA A 256 3.31 -2.78 -22.03
N ALA A 257 3.07 -3.10 -23.31
CA ALA A 257 1.87 -3.73 -23.84
C ALA A 257 2.28 -4.60 -25.03
N THR A 258 1.82 -5.86 -25.06
CA THR A 258 2.21 -6.88 -26.04
C THR A 258 0.98 -7.66 -26.46
N VAL A 259 0.68 -7.71 -27.77
CA VAL A 259 -0.56 -8.26 -28.35
C VAL A 259 -0.25 -8.87 -29.72
N ALA A 260 -0.98 -9.90 -30.15
CA ALA A 260 -0.81 -10.37 -31.53
C ALA A 260 -1.42 -9.34 -32.50
N ASP A 261 -2.72 -9.03 -32.36
CA ASP A 261 -3.40 -8.12 -33.29
C ASP A 261 -3.39 -6.64 -32.90
N THR A 262 -4.39 -6.16 -32.14
CA THR A 262 -4.70 -4.71 -32.09
C THR A 262 -4.48 -4.10 -30.71
N VAL A 263 -3.69 -3.02 -30.68
CA VAL A 263 -3.40 -2.22 -29.48
C VAL A 263 -4.01 -0.82 -29.61
N VAL A 264 -4.90 -0.46 -28.67
CA VAL A 264 -5.47 0.90 -28.57
C VAL A 264 -5.05 1.57 -27.27
N ILE A 265 -4.25 2.64 -27.36
CA ILE A 265 -3.78 3.41 -26.19
C ILE A 265 -4.30 4.85 -26.27
N ARG A 266 -5.08 5.25 -25.25
CA ARG A 266 -5.54 6.64 -25.06
C ARG A 266 -4.99 7.18 -23.74
N LYS A 267 -4.07 8.15 -23.82
CA LYS A 267 -3.34 8.70 -22.66
C LYS A 267 -3.31 10.23 -22.63
N ALA A 268 -3.66 10.84 -21.51
CA ALA A 268 -3.53 12.29 -21.36
C ALA A 268 -2.07 12.73 -21.12
N ALA A 269 -1.40 12.25 -20.07
CA ALA A 269 -0.02 12.69 -19.73
C ALA A 269 0.96 11.57 -19.34
N GLY A 270 2.23 11.69 -19.78
CA GLY A 270 3.39 10.97 -19.23
C GLY A 270 4.14 10.04 -20.21
N ARG A 271 5.27 9.45 -19.75
CA ARG A 271 6.10 8.51 -20.55
C ARG A 271 5.32 7.22 -20.85
N ILE A 272 5.52 6.67 -22.05
CA ILE A 272 5.26 5.28 -22.43
C ILE A 272 6.64 4.73 -22.85
N ILE A 273 6.93 3.46 -22.56
CA ILE A 273 8.30 2.92 -22.68
C ILE A 273 8.45 1.94 -23.84
N ALA A 274 7.51 1.00 -24.01
CA ALA A 274 7.39 0.19 -25.22
C ALA A 274 5.92 -0.13 -25.53
N VAL A 275 5.64 -0.36 -26.82
CA VAL A 275 4.40 -0.95 -27.34
C VAL A 275 4.82 -1.84 -28.51
N ALA A 276 4.40 -3.11 -28.49
CA ALA A 276 4.66 -4.06 -29.56
C ALA A 276 3.37 -4.81 -29.95
N SER A 277 3.09 -4.88 -31.24
CA SER A 277 2.06 -5.79 -31.80
C SER A 277 2.54 -6.40 -33.11
N SER A 278 2.06 -7.59 -33.45
CA SER A 278 2.32 -8.14 -34.79
C SER A 278 1.48 -7.45 -35.88
N SER A 279 0.27 -7.00 -35.58
CA SER A 279 -0.64 -6.40 -36.58
C SER A 279 -0.76 -4.86 -36.48
N ALA A 280 -1.46 -4.29 -35.50
CA ALA A 280 -1.85 -2.87 -35.52
C ALA A 280 -1.71 -2.11 -34.18
N VAL A 281 -0.84 -1.09 -34.14
CA VAL A 281 -0.78 -0.12 -33.03
C VAL A 281 -1.53 1.16 -33.38
N SER A 282 -2.54 1.51 -32.59
CA SER A 282 -3.19 2.84 -32.60
C SER A 282 -2.96 3.57 -31.28
N SER A 283 -2.22 4.68 -31.33
CA SER A 283 -1.76 5.37 -30.12
C SER A 283 -2.01 6.88 -30.15
N SER A 284 -2.54 7.41 -29.04
CA SER A 284 -2.94 8.82 -28.92
C SER A 284 -2.48 9.44 -27.59
N LYS A 285 -1.91 10.65 -27.68
CA LYS A 285 -1.28 11.35 -26.55
C LYS A 285 -1.62 12.84 -26.57
N ARG A 286 -1.82 13.46 -25.39
CA ARG A 286 -1.99 14.93 -25.23
C ARG A 286 -0.80 15.67 -24.61
N ALA A 287 0.07 15.02 -23.82
CA ALA A 287 1.26 15.67 -23.23
C ALA A 287 2.38 14.71 -22.74
N GLY A 288 3.62 15.22 -22.67
CA GLY A 288 4.75 14.66 -21.90
C GLY A 288 5.82 13.89 -22.68
N LYS A 289 7.06 13.93 -22.16
CA LYS A 289 8.32 13.40 -22.73
C LYS A 289 8.20 12.02 -23.42
N ALA A 290 8.94 11.88 -24.53
CA ALA A 290 9.31 10.67 -25.31
C ALA A 290 8.20 9.66 -25.65
N PHE A 291 8.19 9.19 -26.89
CA PHE A 291 7.23 8.19 -27.35
C PHE A 291 7.80 7.29 -28.44
N SER A 292 7.50 6.00 -28.35
CA SER A 292 7.89 4.96 -29.30
C SER A 292 6.76 3.93 -29.43
N ALA A 293 6.55 3.45 -30.65
CA ALA A 293 5.66 2.33 -30.97
C ALA A 293 6.29 1.47 -32.07
N THR A 294 6.19 0.15 -31.91
CA THR A 294 6.72 -0.86 -32.83
C THR A 294 5.59 -1.76 -33.30
N SER A 295 5.49 -2.05 -34.60
CA SER A 295 4.45 -2.95 -35.15
C SER A 295 4.95 -3.69 -36.38
N SER A 296 4.69 -4.99 -36.54
CA SER A 296 5.09 -5.71 -37.78
C SER A 296 4.10 -5.60 -38.95
N ALA A 297 3.04 -4.81 -38.83
CA ALA A 297 2.34 -4.27 -40.00
C ALA A 297 2.11 -2.75 -39.87
N ILE A 298 1.08 -2.31 -39.14
CA ILE A 298 0.64 -0.90 -39.13
C ILE A 298 0.92 -0.23 -37.77
N ALA A 299 1.48 0.98 -37.81
CA ALA A 299 1.69 1.82 -36.64
C ALA A 299 1.16 3.24 -36.86
N SER A 300 0.19 3.66 -36.04
CA SER A 300 -0.38 5.02 -36.06
C SER A 300 -0.17 5.76 -34.74
N ILE A 301 0.33 6.99 -34.85
CA ILE A 301 0.67 7.88 -33.73
C ILE A 301 0.03 9.25 -33.93
N VAL A 302 -0.90 9.62 -33.06
CA VAL A 302 -1.50 10.96 -33.03
C VAL A 302 -1.05 11.71 -31.77
N ALA A 303 -0.07 12.58 -31.94
CA ALA A 303 0.51 13.42 -30.90
C ALA A 303 -0.09 14.84 -30.93
N HIS A 304 -1.12 15.05 -30.12
CA HIS A 304 -1.59 16.39 -29.78
C HIS A 304 -0.62 17.00 -28.77
N ALA A 305 -0.23 18.25 -28.96
CA ALA A 305 0.61 19.00 -28.04
C ALA A 305 0.05 20.41 -27.82
N ALA A 306 0.01 20.85 -26.57
CA ALA A 306 -0.34 22.23 -26.18
C ALA A 306 0.89 23.10 -25.84
N VAL A 307 2.05 22.48 -25.56
CA VAL A 307 3.30 23.17 -25.21
C VAL A 307 4.49 22.44 -25.86
N THR A 308 5.53 23.20 -26.20
CA THR A 308 6.72 22.81 -26.97
C THR A 308 7.38 21.49 -26.53
N PHE A 309 7.68 20.62 -27.51
CA PHE A 309 8.41 19.36 -27.32
C PHE A 309 9.83 19.42 -27.89
N THR A 310 10.79 18.83 -27.17
CA THR A 310 12.22 18.84 -27.53
C THR A 310 12.84 17.44 -27.70
N LYS A 311 12.05 16.36 -27.83
CA LYS A 311 12.56 14.99 -28.02
C LYS A 311 11.76 14.17 -29.03
N THR A 312 12.46 13.18 -29.61
CA THR A 312 12.06 12.29 -30.69
C THR A 312 10.76 11.52 -30.42
N VAL A 313 10.02 11.26 -31.50
CA VAL A 313 8.95 10.26 -31.59
C VAL A 313 9.47 9.19 -32.54
N GLY A 314 9.65 7.96 -32.05
CA GLY A 314 10.13 6.84 -32.85
C GLY A 314 8.98 5.97 -33.34
N VAL A 315 9.05 5.55 -34.60
CA VAL A 315 8.18 4.51 -35.17
C VAL A 315 9.06 3.56 -35.96
N SER A 316 8.85 2.27 -35.75
CA SER A 316 9.42 1.22 -36.59
C SER A 316 8.32 0.22 -36.96
N CYS A 317 8.20 -0.05 -38.24
CA CYS A 317 7.27 -1.04 -38.78
C CYS A 317 7.72 -1.53 -40.15
N THR A 318 7.17 -2.67 -40.56
CA THR A 318 7.48 -3.36 -41.81
C THR A 318 6.46 -3.14 -42.93
N ALA A 319 5.26 -2.58 -42.66
CA ALA A 319 4.28 -2.27 -43.70
C ALA A 319 3.87 -0.77 -43.78
N ALA A 320 3.36 -0.14 -42.71
CA ALA A 320 2.90 1.25 -42.80
C ALA A 320 2.99 2.06 -41.48
N ALA A 321 3.57 3.26 -41.55
CA ALA A 321 3.67 4.21 -40.43
C ALA A 321 2.89 5.50 -40.72
N SER A 322 2.10 5.97 -39.75
CA SER A 322 1.48 7.31 -39.79
C SER A 322 1.79 8.10 -38.50
N VAL A 323 2.26 9.34 -38.65
CA VAL A 323 2.66 10.21 -37.53
C VAL A 323 2.07 11.60 -37.70
N THR A 324 1.05 11.92 -36.91
CA THR A 324 0.45 13.25 -36.88
C THR A 324 0.96 14.02 -35.66
N LYS A 325 1.53 15.22 -35.89
CA LYS A 325 1.92 16.20 -34.87
C LYS A 325 1.18 17.52 -35.10
N SER A 326 0.72 18.17 -34.03
CA SER A 326 0.04 19.48 -34.12
C SER A 326 0.96 20.72 -34.09
N ILE A 327 2.30 20.57 -34.03
CA ILE A 327 3.26 21.69 -33.94
C ILE A 327 4.51 21.40 -34.76
N ALA A 328 5.00 22.41 -35.49
CA ALA A 328 6.17 22.33 -36.37
C ALA A 328 7.51 22.20 -35.61
N LYS A 329 8.04 20.97 -35.52
CA LYS A 329 9.47 20.69 -35.27
C LYS A 329 9.85 19.29 -35.75
N ARG A 330 11.13 19.12 -36.15
CA ARG A 330 11.68 17.95 -36.90
C ARG A 330 11.08 16.60 -36.47
N ILE A 331 10.79 15.77 -37.47
CA ILE A 331 10.37 14.38 -37.33
C ILE A 331 11.58 13.49 -37.67
N SER A 332 11.70 12.36 -37.00
CA SER A 332 12.66 11.31 -37.34
C SER A 332 11.91 9.99 -37.24
N ALA A 333 11.52 9.44 -38.39
CA ALA A 333 10.96 8.10 -38.51
C ALA A 333 12.06 7.17 -39.06
N THR A 334 12.02 5.89 -38.73
CA THR A 334 13.04 4.91 -39.13
C THR A 334 12.35 3.63 -39.56
N LEU A 335 12.10 3.51 -40.86
CA LEU A 335 11.64 2.25 -41.46
C LEU A 335 12.84 1.33 -41.70
N SER A 336 12.67 0.05 -41.38
CA SER A 336 13.38 -1.04 -42.04
C SER A 336 12.77 -1.24 -43.43
N ILE A 337 13.61 -1.41 -44.46
CA ILE A 337 13.21 -1.37 -45.86
C ILE A 337 12.24 -2.51 -46.21
N GLY A 338 11.18 -2.21 -46.97
CA GLY A 338 10.24 -3.23 -47.47
C GLY A 338 8.91 -2.71 -48.03
N ALA A 339 8.48 -1.48 -47.70
CA ALA A 339 7.14 -0.98 -48.04
C ALA A 339 7.11 0.45 -48.60
N LEU A 340 6.02 0.76 -49.30
CA LEU A 340 5.77 2.02 -50.01
C LEU A 340 5.64 3.21 -49.04
N VAL A 341 6.19 4.37 -49.39
CA VAL A 341 6.15 5.58 -48.58
C VAL A 341 5.03 6.51 -49.04
N ASP A 342 4.03 6.74 -48.18
CA ASP A 342 3.17 7.94 -48.25
C ASP A 342 3.27 8.71 -46.94
N ALA A 343 4.07 9.78 -46.95
CA ALA A 343 4.43 10.56 -45.77
C ALA A 343 3.66 11.90 -45.72
N ILE A 344 2.32 11.85 -45.66
CA ILE A 344 1.46 13.04 -45.67
C ILE A 344 1.68 13.94 -44.45
N ALA A 345 2.64 14.87 -44.57
CA ALA A 345 2.91 15.93 -43.60
C ALA A 345 1.92 17.10 -43.77
N ARG A 346 0.64 16.88 -43.42
CA ARG A 346 -0.37 17.97 -43.39
C ARG A 346 -0.05 19.00 -42.31
N ILE A 347 0.67 20.05 -42.71
CA ILE A 347 0.84 21.27 -41.92
C ILE A 347 -0.47 22.05 -41.97
N LEU A 348 -1.28 21.95 -40.92
CA LEU A 348 -2.30 22.95 -40.61
C LEU A 348 -1.57 24.24 -40.20
N ALA A 349 -1.44 25.17 -41.15
CA ALA A 349 -0.92 26.49 -40.85
C ALA A 349 -1.86 27.22 -39.86
N PRO A 350 -1.34 27.95 -38.87
CA PRO A 350 -2.17 28.90 -38.12
C PRO A 350 -2.69 29.97 -39.08
N SER A 351 -3.91 30.44 -38.86
CA SER A 351 -4.55 31.49 -39.66
C SER A 351 -3.65 32.73 -39.78
N PRO A 352 -3.60 33.40 -40.95
CA PRO A 352 -2.83 34.63 -41.09
C PRO A 352 -3.33 35.70 -40.11
N ILE A 353 -2.42 36.20 -39.25
CA ILE A 353 -2.65 37.44 -38.51
C ILE A 353 -2.45 38.58 -39.49
N ASP A 354 -3.52 39.30 -39.80
CA ASP A 354 -3.48 40.40 -40.77
C ASP A 354 -2.77 41.63 -40.18
N LEU A 355 -1.65 42.01 -40.80
CA LEU A 355 -0.80 43.14 -40.43
C LEU A 355 -0.56 44.04 -41.64
N ARG A 356 -1.62 44.71 -42.12
CA ARG A 356 -1.57 45.66 -43.25
C ARG A 356 -2.19 47.03 -42.96
N ARG A 357 -1.44 47.90 -42.26
CA ARG A 357 -1.41 49.38 -42.34
C ARG A 357 -0.38 49.91 -41.32
N LYS A 358 0.46 50.90 -41.60
CA LYS A 358 0.76 51.64 -42.84
C LYS A 358 2.20 52.18 -42.75
N SER A 359 2.85 52.44 -43.88
CA SER A 359 4.24 52.95 -43.96
C SER A 359 4.35 54.49 -43.94
N ALA A 360 5.60 54.98 -43.93
CA ALA A 360 6.12 56.36 -43.92
C ALA A 360 5.43 57.38 -44.90
N THR A 361 5.67 58.70 -44.87
CA THR A 361 6.95 59.43 -44.68
C THR A 361 6.74 60.94 -44.39
N ALA A 362 7.84 61.65 -44.10
CA ALA A 362 8.11 63.09 -44.36
C ALA A 362 8.19 64.04 -43.16
N ALA A 363 9.16 64.93 -43.26
CA ALA A 363 9.80 65.75 -42.24
C ALA A 363 9.22 67.17 -42.04
N ALA A 364 9.88 67.92 -41.15
CA ALA A 364 10.05 69.38 -41.07
C ALA A 364 9.24 70.19 -40.03
N GLU A 365 10.03 70.89 -39.18
CA GLU A 365 9.78 72.18 -38.48
C GLU A 365 8.61 72.33 -37.46
N GLY A 366 8.79 73.20 -36.44
CA GLY A 366 7.64 73.90 -35.85
C GLY A 366 7.45 74.06 -34.33
N ARG A 367 8.47 74.43 -33.55
CA ARG A 367 8.37 75.46 -32.45
C ARG A 367 7.52 75.20 -31.16
N THR A 368 8.11 75.53 -30.00
CA THR A 368 7.50 75.85 -28.66
C THR A 368 6.60 74.82 -27.96
N VAL A 369 7.00 74.22 -26.83
CA VAL A 369 7.10 74.77 -25.45
C VAL A 369 5.75 74.90 -24.72
N SER A 370 5.45 73.94 -23.83
CA SER A 370 5.26 74.20 -22.40
C SER A 370 5.13 72.92 -21.56
N THR A 371 5.83 72.87 -20.43
CA THR A 371 5.60 72.06 -19.22
C THR A 371 5.90 73.00 -18.02
N PRO A 372 5.77 72.63 -16.71
CA PRO A 372 5.26 71.41 -16.07
C PRO A 372 4.22 71.80 -14.97
N PRO A 373 4.14 71.20 -13.76
CA PRO A 373 4.21 69.80 -13.29
C PRO A 373 2.78 69.39 -12.80
N GLU A 374 2.41 68.73 -11.67
CA GLU A 374 3.08 67.89 -10.63
C GLU A 374 2.03 66.98 -9.93
N THR A 375 2.39 65.74 -9.55
CA THR A 375 1.79 64.94 -8.44
C THR A 375 0.28 64.58 -8.49
N ARG A 376 -0.28 63.66 -7.66
CA ARG A 376 0.23 62.87 -6.50
C ARG A 376 -0.44 61.48 -6.42
N SER A 377 0.11 60.58 -5.60
CA SER A 377 -0.31 59.16 -5.49
C SER A 377 -1.21 58.84 -4.29
N ALA A 378 -2.21 57.96 -4.49
CA ALA A 378 -2.81 57.00 -3.53
C ALA A 378 -3.83 56.14 -4.32
N LEU A 379 -3.96 54.80 -4.28
CA LEU A 379 -3.52 53.71 -3.39
C LEU A 379 -4.28 53.58 -2.05
N THR A 380 -5.26 52.66 -2.01
CA THR A 380 -5.82 51.88 -0.88
C THR A 380 -6.98 51.04 -1.46
N ILE A 381 -6.88 49.72 -1.66
CA ILE A 381 -7.03 48.63 -0.65
C ILE A 381 -8.47 48.63 -0.09
N LEU A 382 -9.40 47.87 -0.69
CA LEU A 382 -9.75 46.47 -0.33
C LEU A 382 -10.67 46.40 0.90
N GLU A 383 -11.91 45.90 0.75
CA GLU A 383 -12.37 44.72 1.52
C GLU A 383 -13.65 44.07 0.98
N HIS A 384 -13.89 42.83 1.43
CA HIS A 384 -14.88 41.90 0.92
C HIS A 384 -15.80 41.50 2.09
N ARG A 385 -17.12 41.70 1.98
CA ARG A 385 -18.09 41.14 2.94
C ARG A 385 -19.37 40.67 2.26
N THR A 386 -19.60 39.37 2.32
CA THR A 386 -20.89 38.72 2.04
C THR A 386 -21.38 38.04 3.31
N VAL A 387 -22.70 38.10 3.54
CA VAL A 387 -23.34 37.73 4.81
C VAL A 387 -23.81 36.27 4.76
N PRO A 388 -23.60 35.46 5.82
CA PRO A 388 -24.31 34.20 6.03
C PRO A 388 -25.62 34.42 6.80
N ALA A 389 -26.68 33.70 6.43
CA ALA A 389 -27.90 33.57 7.23
C ALA A 389 -27.89 32.24 8.03
N PRO A 390 -28.52 32.17 9.23
CA PRO A 390 -28.41 31.03 10.14
C PRO A 390 -29.62 30.08 10.13
N GLU A 391 -29.59 29.12 11.06
CA GLU A 391 -30.72 28.31 11.57
C GLU A 391 -31.28 27.23 10.61
N GLU A 392 -31.94 26.16 11.08
CA GLU A 392 -32.60 25.95 12.39
C GLU A 392 -32.36 24.54 13.01
N HIS A 393 -32.70 24.39 14.30
CA HIS A 393 -32.61 23.14 15.07
C HIS A 393 -33.72 22.12 14.74
N ARG A 394 -33.43 20.82 14.95
CA ARG A 394 -34.43 19.91 15.53
C ARG A 394 -33.79 18.77 16.34
N ALA A 395 -34.49 18.33 17.38
CA ALA A 395 -34.06 17.31 18.33
C ALA A 395 -35.25 16.42 18.76
N VAL A 396 -35.00 15.53 19.73
CA VAL A 396 -35.97 14.70 20.48
C VAL A 396 -36.52 13.47 19.77
N SER A 397 -36.15 12.29 20.27
CA SER A 397 -37.11 11.32 20.84
C SER A 397 -36.39 10.35 21.80
N VAL A 398 -37.12 9.84 22.80
CA VAL A 398 -36.64 8.92 23.85
C VAL A 398 -37.75 7.90 24.14
N GLN A 399 -37.46 6.59 24.06
CA GLN A 399 -38.30 5.57 24.71
C GLN A 399 -37.59 4.23 24.95
N GLU A 400 -37.03 4.10 26.16
CA GLU A 400 -37.19 3.05 27.20
C GLU A 400 -37.71 1.59 26.90
N PRO A 401 -37.76 0.63 27.85
CA PRO A 401 -36.83 -0.51 27.80
C PRO A 401 -37.51 -1.91 27.92
N SER A 402 -36.68 -2.95 28.19
CA SER A 402 -36.97 -4.19 28.95
C SER A 402 -36.85 -5.53 28.19
N ARG A 403 -35.89 -6.37 28.61
CA ARG A 403 -36.19 -7.70 29.19
C ARG A 403 -34.95 -8.37 29.80
N ALA A 404 -35.08 -8.88 31.01
CA ALA A 404 -34.19 -9.87 31.61
C ALA A 404 -34.92 -11.21 31.71
N ILE A 405 -34.24 -12.34 31.45
CA ILE A 405 -34.78 -13.70 31.67
C ILE A 405 -33.66 -14.62 32.19
N THR A 406 -33.76 -15.00 33.46
CA THR A 406 -33.08 -16.13 34.11
C THR A 406 -33.81 -16.42 35.43
N PRO A 407 -33.71 -17.64 36.00
CA PRO A 407 -33.38 -18.94 35.41
C PRO A 407 -34.59 -19.90 35.53
N SER A 408 -34.42 -21.17 35.12
CA SER A 408 -35.25 -22.27 35.63
C SER A 408 -34.43 -23.56 35.70
N ALA A 409 -34.78 -24.44 36.64
CA ALA A 409 -34.03 -25.65 36.99
C ALA A 409 -34.94 -26.88 37.08
N THR A 410 -34.35 -28.02 37.45
CA THR A 410 -35.01 -29.24 38.00
C THR A 410 -35.38 -30.36 37.01
N ARG A 411 -34.45 -31.32 36.88
CA ARG A 411 -34.59 -32.82 36.85
C ARG A 411 -33.30 -33.36 36.21
N ARG A 412 -32.51 -34.27 36.81
CA ARG A 412 -32.76 -35.35 37.78
C ARG A 412 -33.70 -36.45 37.27
N ARG A 413 -33.09 -37.43 36.60
CA ARG A 413 -33.47 -38.85 36.67
C ARG A 413 -32.24 -39.71 36.42
N ASP A 414 -31.97 -40.59 37.36
CA ASP A 414 -31.06 -41.73 37.25
C ASP A 414 -31.77 -42.85 36.47
N ASN A 415 -31.01 -43.70 35.75
CA ASN A 415 -31.12 -45.18 35.75
C ASN A 415 -30.40 -45.84 34.56
N VAL A 416 -29.81 -47.01 34.86
CA VAL A 416 -29.10 -47.98 33.98
C VAL A 416 -27.80 -47.46 33.36
#